data_AF-V5HJQ7-F1
#
_entry.id   AF-V5HJQ7-F1
#
_cell.length_a   1.000
_cell.length_b   1.000
_cell.length_c   1.000
_cell.angle_alpha   90.00
_cell.angle_beta   90.00
_cell.angle_gamma   90.00
#
_symmetry.space_group_name_H-M   'P 1'
#
loop_
_entity.id
_entity.type
_entity.pdbx_description
1 polymer ?
#
loop_
_entity_poly.entity_id
_entity_poly.type
_entity_poly.pdbx_seq_one_letter_code
_entity_poly.pdbx_strand_id
1 'polypeptide(L)'
;PTTGQVWGFGVLSVFVVSCCSLAGLVLVPFLSHGLYHVLLMVFEGLAVGSLLGSAVFHLIPQAFNLLGHDREHDYLWKSLIVFLGIYLFYLSDKLMRFIADYRQRRSSQKAVLSVGHPLTNGCVPSEPKVGHPAEHQGHEHGLRPGDSVAAVAWMVIFGDGMHNFIDGLSIGAAFSESLLAGASISVAVVCEEFPHELGDFAVLLSAGMSTRQAVAYNFLSALTCFLGLGVGILVGDFTQGAPHIFALAAGMFLYISLVAMMGELNEALEAASGQGLLQSVRVFLLQNVGIIVGVALLFLMAKYSEKIDFEPGAMPPGVRITAASMGAGTHSGDSRAVFGAVGL
;
A
#
# COMPACT_ATOMS: atom_id res chain seq x y z
N PRO A 1 -14.56 -16.26 -12.46
CA PRO A 1 -15.75 -15.39 -12.24
C PRO A 1 -16.41 -15.07 -13.59
N THR A 2 -17.70 -14.72 -13.63
CA THR A 2 -18.34 -14.26 -14.88
C THR A 2 -17.83 -12.86 -15.26
N THR A 3 -17.79 -12.53 -16.55
CA THR A 3 -17.38 -11.19 -17.04
C THR A 3 -18.16 -10.07 -16.34
N GLY A 4 -19.47 -10.25 -16.12
CA GLY A 4 -20.29 -9.28 -15.40
C GLY A 4 -19.88 -9.08 -13.94
N GLN A 5 -19.46 -10.16 -13.25
CA GLN A 5 -18.92 -10.05 -11.89
C GLN A 5 -17.56 -9.36 -11.88
N VAL A 6 -16.65 -9.67 -12.81
CA VAL A 6 -15.33 -9.04 -12.91
C VAL A 6 -15.46 -7.53 -13.07
N TRP A 7 -16.23 -7.08 -14.07
CA TRP A 7 -16.46 -5.65 -14.29
C TRP A 7 -17.26 -5.00 -13.15
N GLY A 8 -18.30 -5.68 -12.65
CA GLY A 8 -19.14 -5.14 -11.58
C GLY A 8 -18.37 -4.92 -10.27
N PHE A 9 -17.68 -5.96 -9.78
CA PHE A 9 -16.87 -5.86 -8.57
C PHE A 9 -15.63 -4.99 -8.78
N GLY A 10 -14.99 -5.05 -9.95
CA GLY A 10 -13.85 -4.19 -10.27
C GLY A 10 -14.21 -2.70 -10.23
N VAL A 11 -15.29 -2.29 -10.91
CA VAL A 11 -15.76 -0.90 -10.90
C VAL A 11 -16.20 -0.48 -9.50
N LEU A 12 -16.87 -1.36 -8.76
CA LEU A 12 -17.26 -1.09 -7.38
C LEU A 12 -16.04 -0.87 -6.47
N SER A 13 -15.03 -1.73 -6.58
CA SER A 13 -13.79 -1.60 -5.82
C SER A 13 -13.07 -0.29 -6.12
N VAL A 14 -12.85 0.04 -7.40
CA VAL A 14 -12.19 1.30 -7.78
C VAL A 14 -13.01 2.50 -7.32
N PHE A 15 -14.33 2.44 -7.43
CA PHE A 15 -15.19 3.49 -6.89
C PHE A 15 -15.03 3.67 -5.38
N VAL A 16 -14.95 2.57 -4.62
CA VAL A 16 -14.71 2.61 -3.16
C VAL A 16 -13.33 3.20 -2.86
N VAL A 17 -12.28 2.80 -3.60
CA VAL A 17 -10.92 3.35 -3.47
C VAL A 17 -10.94 4.87 -3.67
N SER A 18 -11.47 5.34 -4.80
CA SER A 18 -11.54 6.78 -5.10
C SER A 18 -12.42 7.55 -4.11
N CYS A 19 -13.49 6.93 -3.58
CA CYS A 19 -14.29 7.56 -2.54
C CYS A 19 -13.56 7.65 -1.20
N CYS A 20 -12.78 6.63 -0.83
CA CYS A 20 -11.97 6.63 0.38
C CYS A 20 -10.89 7.72 0.32
N SER A 21 -10.21 7.89 -0.81
CA SER A 21 -9.20 8.95 -0.95
C SER A 21 -9.82 10.35 -0.82
N LEU A 22 -10.98 10.58 -1.43
CA LEU A 22 -11.72 11.84 -1.27
C LEU A 22 -12.31 12.04 0.14
N ALA A 23 -12.71 10.96 0.82
CA ALA A 23 -13.31 11.04 2.15
C ALA A 23 -12.32 11.53 3.21
N GLY A 24 -11.02 11.24 3.06
CA GLY A 24 -9.96 11.76 3.93
C GLY A 24 -10.01 13.28 4.04
N LEU A 25 -10.17 13.96 2.89
CA LEU A 25 -10.21 15.42 2.76
C LEU A 25 -11.45 16.04 3.42
N VAL A 26 -12.59 15.35 3.35
CA VAL A 26 -13.84 15.78 4.00
C VAL A 26 -13.79 15.54 5.50
N LEU A 27 -13.11 14.48 5.95
CA LEU A 27 -13.02 14.11 7.37
C LEU A 27 -12.05 14.98 8.17
N VAL A 28 -10.99 15.53 7.54
CA VAL A 28 -10.01 16.41 8.22
C VAL A 28 -10.65 17.50 9.11
N PRO A 29 -11.61 18.33 8.64
CA PRO A 29 -12.21 19.38 9.47
C PRO A 29 -13.05 18.87 10.65
N PHE A 30 -13.47 17.60 10.65
CA PHE A 30 -14.31 17.02 11.71
C PHE A 30 -13.49 16.26 12.76
N LEU A 31 -12.21 15.99 12.52
CA LEU A 31 -11.35 15.29 13.46
C LEU A 31 -10.70 16.29 14.44
N SER A 32 -10.74 15.94 15.74
CA SER A 32 -9.95 16.70 16.72
C SER A 32 -8.46 16.60 16.37
N HIS A 33 -7.70 17.68 16.57
CA HIS A 33 -6.27 17.72 16.22
C HIS A 33 -5.50 16.53 16.81
N GLY A 34 -5.79 16.13 18.06
CA GLY A 34 -5.15 14.97 18.69
C GLY A 34 -5.53 13.62 18.07
N LEU A 35 -6.80 13.44 17.69
CA LEU A 35 -7.27 12.20 17.05
C LEU A 35 -6.70 12.08 15.63
N TYR A 36 -6.68 13.18 14.88
CA TYR A 36 -6.13 13.23 13.53
C TYR A 36 -4.68 12.74 13.48
N HIS A 37 -3.82 13.27 14.35
CA HIS A 37 -2.41 12.84 14.44
C HIS A 37 -2.28 11.37 14.82
N VAL A 38 -3.10 10.86 15.75
CA VAL A 38 -3.05 9.44 16.12
C VAL A 38 -3.48 8.54 14.97
N LEU A 39 -4.56 8.90 14.28
CA LEU A 39 -5.07 8.13 13.13
C LEU A 39 -4.06 8.11 11.98
N LEU A 40 -3.44 9.25 11.67
CA LEU A 40 -2.39 9.33 10.64
C LEU A 40 -1.24 8.36 10.90
N MET A 41 -0.66 8.38 12.10
CA MET A 41 0.48 7.49 12.42
C MET A 41 0.11 6.00 12.29
N VAL A 42 -1.13 5.63 12.63
CA VAL A 42 -1.61 4.25 12.50
C VAL A 42 -1.89 3.92 11.03
N PHE A 43 -2.48 4.84 10.26
CA PHE A 43 -2.81 4.62 8.85
C PHE A 43 -1.56 4.58 7.96
N GLU A 44 -0.57 5.45 8.17
CA GLU A 44 0.73 5.37 7.48
C GLU A 44 1.38 4.01 7.73
N GLY A 45 1.36 3.54 8.98
CA GLY A 45 1.85 2.19 9.32
C GLY A 45 1.03 1.10 8.63
N LEU A 46 -0.29 1.23 8.63
CA LEU A 46 -1.21 0.30 7.95
C LEU A 46 -0.89 0.21 6.46
N ALA A 47 -0.68 1.33 5.78
CA ALA A 47 -0.31 1.43 4.38
C ALA A 47 0.99 0.68 4.07
N VAL A 48 2.06 0.93 4.85
CA VAL A 48 3.32 0.18 4.71
C VAL A 48 3.07 -1.32 4.83
N GLY A 49 2.30 -1.72 5.85
CA GLY A 49 2.01 -3.12 6.10
C GLY A 49 1.15 -3.78 5.01
N SER A 50 0.13 -3.09 4.50
CA SER A 50 -0.78 -3.60 3.47
C SER A 50 -0.12 -3.70 2.12
N LEU A 51 0.66 -2.70 1.72
CA LEU A 51 1.43 -2.71 0.47
C LEU A 51 2.47 -3.82 0.45
N LEU A 52 3.30 -3.89 1.50
CA LEU A 52 4.36 -4.89 1.59
C LEU A 52 3.76 -6.30 1.68
N GLY A 53 2.68 -6.46 2.45
CA GLY A 53 1.91 -7.69 2.53
C GLY A 53 1.25 -8.09 1.20
N SER A 54 0.68 -7.13 0.47
CA SER A 54 0.09 -7.36 -0.86
C SER A 54 1.14 -7.83 -1.85
N ALA A 55 2.28 -7.15 -1.92
CA ALA A 55 3.40 -7.53 -2.78
C ALA A 55 3.88 -8.96 -2.48
N VAL A 56 4.14 -9.27 -1.22
CA VAL A 56 4.83 -10.51 -0.81
C VAL A 56 3.88 -11.71 -0.67
N PHE A 57 2.62 -11.52 -0.28
CA PHE A 57 1.65 -12.60 -0.08
C PHE A 57 0.72 -12.84 -1.26
N HIS A 58 0.48 -11.84 -2.12
CA HIS A 58 -0.46 -11.95 -3.23
C HIS A 58 0.22 -11.77 -4.59
N LEU A 59 0.79 -10.60 -4.86
CA LEU A 59 1.26 -10.24 -6.20
C LEU A 59 2.46 -11.08 -6.67
N ILE A 60 3.49 -11.25 -5.84
CA ILE A 60 4.65 -12.09 -6.18
C ILE A 60 4.21 -13.54 -6.39
N PRO A 61 3.50 -14.20 -5.46
CA PRO A 61 2.99 -15.55 -5.69
C PRO A 61 2.12 -15.68 -6.94
N GLN A 62 1.28 -14.69 -7.27
CA GLN A 62 0.48 -14.70 -8.50
C GLN A 62 1.35 -14.58 -9.75
N ALA A 63 2.35 -13.69 -9.74
CA ALA A 63 3.28 -13.52 -10.86
C ALA A 63 4.06 -14.80 -11.18
N PHE A 64 4.38 -15.60 -10.15
CA PHE A 64 5.07 -16.88 -10.30
C PHE A 64 4.12 -18.09 -10.37
N ASN A 65 2.80 -17.88 -10.41
CA ASN A 65 1.78 -18.94 -10.42
C ASN A 65 1.90 -19.94 -9.25
N LEU A 66 2.29 -19.45 -8.07
CA LEU A 66 2.47 -20.26 -6.86
C LEU A 66 1.16 -20.48 -6.07
N LEU A 67 0.12 -19.69 -6.35
CA LEU A 67 -1.19 -19.85 -5.71
C LEU A 67 -1.92 -21.07 -6.30
N GLY A 68 -2.30 -22.03 -5.44
CA GLY A 68 -3.16 -23.18 -5.80
C GLY A 68 -2.45 -24.52 -6.07
N HIS A 69 -1.12 -24.57 -6.13
CA HIS A 69 -0.37 -25.84 -6.29
C HIS A 69 0.21 -26.39 -4.97
N ASP A 70 0.45 -25.54 -3.97
CA ASP A 70 1.03 -25.93 -2.67
C ASP A 70 -0.06 -26.17 -1.62
N ARG A 71 -0.41 -27.45 -1.39
CA ARG A 71 -1.36 -27.88 -0.35
C ARG A 71 -0.93 -27.56 1.09
N GLU A 72 0.32 -27.15 1.31
CA GLU A 72 0.88 -26.88 2.65
C GLU A 72 1.14 -25.38 2.93
N HIS A 73 0.77 -24.48 2.02
CA HIS A 73 1.07 -23.03 2.14
C HIS A 73 2.55 -22.73 2.45
N ASP A 74 3.48 -23.55 1.94
CA ASP A 74 4.91 -23.40 2.19
C ASP A 74 5.43 -22.04 1.69
N TYR A 75 4.95 -21.59 0.52
CA TYR A 75 5.25 -20.25 0.00
C TYR A 75 4.82 -19.14 0.98
N LEU A 76 3.67 -19.28 1.64
CA LEU A 76 3.12 -18.22 2.50
C LEU A 76 3.97 -18.01 3.75
N TRP A 77 4.46 -19.11 4.34
CA TRP A 77 5.40 -19.04 5.46
C TRP A 77 6.77 -18.50 5.04
N LYS A 78 7.28 -18.87 3.85
CA LYS A 78 8.51 -18.29 3.30
C LYS A 78 8.36 -16.79 3.03
N SER A 79 7.24 -16.38 2.46
CA SER A 79 6.88 -14.97 2.28
C SER A 79 6.81 -14.22 3.62
N LEU A 80 6.31 -14.85 4.69
CA LEU A 80 6.30 -14.24 6.02
C LEU A 80 7.73 -14.07 6.58
N ILE A 81 8.64 -15.01 6.29
CA ILE A 81 10.06 -14.87 6.64
C ILE A 81 10.72 -13.73 5.86
N VAL A 82 10.40 -13.56 4.58
CA VAL A 82 10.87 -12.41 3.78
C VAL A 82 10.43 -11.10 4.42
N PHE A 83 9.14 -10.98 4.76
CA PHE A 83 8.62 -9.81 5.49
C PHE A 83 9.35 -9.61 6.84
N LEU A 84 9.52 -10.67 7.63
CA LEU A 84 10.22 -10.60 8.92
C LEU A 84 11.67 -10.12 8.76
N GLY A 85 12.35 -10.53 7.70
CA GLY A 85 13.68 -10.03 7.36
C GLY A 85 13.69 -8.51 7.17
N ILE A 86 12.79 -8.00 6.33
CA ILE A 86 12.63 -6.55 6.09
C ILE A 86 12.31 -5.83 7.41
N TYR A 87 11.37 -6.37 8.17
CA TYR A 87 10.91 -5.78 9.44
C TYR A 87 12.02 -5.75 10.51
N LEU A 88 12.84 -6.80 10.61
CA LEU A 88 13.98 -6.84 11.54
C LEU A 88 15.03 -5.77 11.21
N PHE A 89 15.32 -5.55 9.93
CA PHE A 89 16.22 -4.47 9.51
C PHE A 89 15.62 -3.09 9.78
N TYR A 90 14.32 -2.91 9.55
CA TYR A 90 13.62 -1.69 9.95
C TYR A 90 13.72 -1.44 11.47
N LEU A 91 13.41 -2.44 12.30
CA LEU A 91 13.52 -2.32 13.75
C LEU A 91 14.95 -1.99 14.19
N SER A 92 15.94 -2.57 13.53
CA SER A 92 17.36 -2.30 13.79
C SER A 92 17.73 -0.84 13.46
N ASP A 93 17.27 -0.31 12.32
CA ASP A 93 17.43 1.11 11.96
C ASP A 93 16.83 2.03 13.03
N LYS A 94 15.62 1.73 13.50
CA LYS A 94 14.94 2.54 14.54
C LYS A 94 15.62 2.44 15.89
N LEU A 95 16.06 1.25 16.28
CA LEU A 95 16.83 1.08 17.52
C LEU A 95 18.12 1.90 17.50
N MET A 96 18.87 1.88 16.39
CA MET A 96 20.09 2.67 16.25
C MET A 96 19.82 4.17 16.39
N ARG A 97 18.74 4.67 15.76
CA ARG A 97 18.29 6.07 15.88
C ARG A 97 17.94 6.44 17.32
N PHE A 98 17.15 5.61 18.02
CA PHE A 98 16.82 5.85 19.43
C PHE A 98 18.05 5.89 20.34
N ILE A 99 19.03 5.01 20.10
CA ILE A 99 20.29 5.01 20.85
C ILE A 99 21.08 6.30 20.59
N ALA A 100 21.15 6.74 19.34
CA ALA A 100 21.84 7.97 18.96
C ALA A 100 21.19 9.20 19.63
N ASP A 101 19.87 9.32 19.53
CA ASP A 101 19.09 10.41 20.13
C ASP A 101 19.24 10.46 21.65
N TYR A 102 19.19 9.29 22.31
CA TYR A 102 19.39 9.19 23.75
C TYR A 102 20.80 9.63 24.17
N ARG A 103 21.84 9.19 23.44
CA ARG A 103 23.23 9.57 23.70
C ARG A 103 23.45 11.06 23.52
N GLN A 104 22.92 11.66 22.45
CA GLN A 104 23.02 13.08 22.17
C GLN A 104 22.40 13.93 23.28
N ARG A 105 21.18 13.60 23.71
CA ARG A 105 20.49 14.32 24.79
C ARG A 105 21.24 14.24 26.11
N ARG A 106 21.76 13.06 26.46
CA ARG A 106 22.55 12.87 27.70
C ARG A 106 23.85 13.68 27.67
N SER A 107 24.49 13.79 26.49
CA SER A 107 25.67 14.63 26.30
C SER A 107 25.34 16.12 26.49
N SER A 108 24.29 16.62 25.84
CA SER A 108 23.82 18.01 25.99
C SER A 108 23.44 18.34 27.43
N GLN A 109 22.77 17.43 28.14
CA GLN A 109 22.39 17.64 29.54
C GLN A 109 23.62 17.73 30.45
N LYS A 110 24.65 16.90 30.23
CA LYS A 110 25.92 17.00 30.96
C LYS A 110 26.66 18.31 30.66
N ALA A 111 26.63 18.79 29.41
CA ALA A 111 27.23 20.06 29.05
C ALA A 111 26.54 21.25 29.75
N VAL A 112 25.20 21.27 29.79
CA VAL A 112 24.44 22.32 30.49
C VAL A 112 24.71 22.31 32.00
N LEU A 113 24.72 21.13 32.64
CA LEU A 113 25.07 21.04 34.07
C LEU A 113 26.51 21.48 34.36
N SER A 114 27.45 21.27 33.43
CA SER A 114 28.85 21.70 33.60
C SER A 114 29.06 23.20 33.43
N VAL A 115 28.17 23.90 32.71
CA VAL A 115 28.22 25.36 32.48
C VAL A 115 27.46 26.14 33.56
N GLY A 116 26.64 25.47 34.39
CA GLY A 116 25.85 26.08 35.46
C GLY A 116 26.61 26.65 36.67
N HIS A 117 27.94 26.75 36.62
CA HIS A 117 28.72 27.51 37.61
C HIS A 117 29.07 28.88 37.00
N PRO A 118 28.38 29.99 37.35
CA PRO A 118 28.70 31.29 36.81
C PRO A 118 30.01 31.76 37.43
N LEU A 119 31.11 31.56 36.71
CA LEU A 119 32.28 32.43 36.87
C LEU A 119 31.98 33.69 36.05
N THR A 120 31.46 34.70 36.75
CA THR A 120 31.54 36.08 36.27
C THR A 120 33.03 36.41 36.14
N ASN A 121 33.56 36.35 34.93
CA ASN A 121 34.73 37.13 34.57
C ASN A 121 34.60 37.49 33.10
N GLY A 122 34.46 38.79 32.87
CA GLY A 122 34.29 39.36 31.55
C GLY A 122 35.43 38.96 30.63
N CYS A 123 35.09 38.33 29.53
CA CYS A 123 35.89 38.39 28.33
C CYS A 123 34.92 38.49 27.14
N VAL A 124 35.01 39.62 26.46
CA VAL A 124 34.35 39.93 25.20
C VAL A 124 34.68 38.83 24.18
N PRO A 125 33.70 38.22 23.49
CA PRO A 125 34.02 37.36 22.36
C PRO A 125 34.45 38.24 21.18
N SER A 126 35.72 38.13 20.78
CA SER A 126 36.21 38.64 19.50
C SER A 126 35.61 37.84 18.35
N GLU A 127 35.24 38.55 17.29
CA GLU A 127 34.65 38.08 16.04
C GLU A 127 35.33 36.82 15.46
N PRO A 128 34.58 35.84 14.91
CA PRO A 128 35.15 34.82 14.06
C PRO A 128 35.37 35.37 12.65
N LYS A 129 36.62 35.27 12.20
CA LYS A 129 37.05 35.53 10.82
C LYS A 129 36.28 34.66 9.83
N VAL A 130 35.76 35.32 8.80
CA VAL A 130 35.16 34.71 7.60
C VAL A 130 36.20 33.86 6.87
N GLY A 131 36.00 32.54 6.87
CA GLY A 131 36.70 31.58 6.01
C GLY A 131 35.83 31.19 4.83
N HIS A 132 36.43 31.16 3.64
CA HIS A 132 35.78 30.86 2.35
C HIS A 132 34.92 29.59 2.34
N PRO A 133 33.77 29.59 1.63
CA PRO A 133 33.08 28.35 1.29
C PRO A 133 33.85 27.62 0.17
N ALA A 134 34.07 26.33 0.38
CA ALA A 134 34.43 25.41 -0.69
C ALA A 134 33.23 25.21 -1.64
N GLU A 135 33.48 25.35 -2.93
CA GLU A 135 32.55 25.05 -4.02
C GLU A 135 32.11 23.58 -3.95
N HIS A 136 30.86 23.33 -3.54
CA HIS A 136 30.13 22.15 -3.96
C HIS A 136 29.27 22.52 -5.17
N GLN A 137 29.70 22.07 -6.34
CA GLN A 137 28.93 22.12 -7.58
C GLN A 137 27.71 21.22 -7.45
N GLY A 138 26.58 21.80 -7.07
CA GLY A 138 25.25 21.26 -7.32
C GLY A 138 24.69 21.95 -8.56
N HIS A 139 24.25 21.17 -9.55
CA HIS A 139 23.57 21.68 -10.74
C HIS A 139 22.25 22.37 -10.34
N GLU A 140 22.27 23.69 -10.13
CA GLU A 140 21.07 24.50 -10.07
C GLU A 140 20.58 24.80 -11.50
N HIS A 141 19.52 24.11 -11.93
CA HIS A 141 18.70 24.61 -13.03
C HIS A 141 17.96 25.84 -12.54
N GLY A 142 18.31 27.01 -13.07
CA GLY A 142 17.65 28.28 -12.80
C GLY A 142 16.18 28.24 -13.18
N LEU A 143 15.33 28.03 -12.18
CA LEU A 143 13.89 28.21 -12.23
C LEU A 143 13.52 29.25 -11.17
N ARG A 144 12.61 30.17 -11.49
CA ARG A 144 12.19 31.21 -10.54
C ARG A 144 11.58 30.54 -9.29
N PRO A 145 11.61 31.18 -8.11
CA PRO A 145 11.04 30.62 -6.88
C PRO A 145 9.55 30.22 -6.96
N GLY A 146 8.82 30.69 -7.97
CA GLY A 146 7.45 30.23 -8.27
C GLY A 146 7.36 29.08 -9.27
N ASP A 147 8.37 28.89 -10.11
CA ASP A 147 8.44 27.81 -11.11
C ASP A 147 8.85 26.48 -10.46
N SER A 148 9.70 26.51 -9.43
CA SER A 148 10.11 25.32 -8.67
C SER A 148 8.97 24.70 -7.86
N VAL A 149 8.14 25.55 -7.24
CA VAL A 149 6.99 25.13 -6.44
C VAL A 149 5.91 24.50 -7.34
N ALA A 150 5.67 25.09 -8.52
CA ALA A 150 4.77 24.50 -9.52
C ALA A 150 5.31 23.16 -10.08
N ALA A 151 6.63 23.03 -10.26
CA ALA A 151 7.24 21.79 -10.73
C ALA A 151 7.06 20.63 -9.73
N VAL A 152 7.20 20.89 -8.43
CA VAL A 152 6.94 19.89 -7.38
C VAL A 152 5.49 19.43 -7.41
N ALA A 153 4.53 20.35 -7.51
CA ALA A 153 3.11 20.00 -7.58
C ALA A 153 2.77 19.13 -8.80
N TRP A 154 3.32 19.44 -9.98
CA TRP A 154 3.11 18.62 -11.18
C TRP A 154 3.75 17.24 -11.10
N MET A 155 4.92 17.13 -10.44
CA MET A 155 5.56 15.85 -10.19
C MET A 155 4.72 14.96 -9.27
N VAL A 156 4.12 15.54 -8.22
CA VAL A 156 3.20 14.83 -7.32
C VAL A 156 1.98 14.32 -8.07
N ILE A 157 1.25 15.21 -8.77
CA ILE A 157 0.03 14.82 -9.52
C ILE A 157 0.31 13.75 -10.57
N PHE A 158 1.44 13.85 -11.28
CA PHE A 158 1.80 12.85 -12.28
C PHE A 158 2.20 11.51 -11.65
N GLY A 159 2.96 11.55 -10.55
CA GLY A 159 3.34 10.36 -9.79
C GLY A 159 2.13 9.61 -9.26
N ASP A 160 1.24 10.35 -8.58
CA ASP A 160 -0.04 9.85 -8.07
C ASP A 160 -0.91 9.26 -9.19
N GLY A 161 -0.99 9.94 -10.34
CA GLY A 161 -1.76 9.44 -11.48
C GLY A 161 -1.22 8.14 -12.07
N MET A 162 0.10 7.94 -12.06
CA MET A 162 0.71 6.67 -12.50
C MET A 162 0.50 5.56 -11.47
N HIS A 163 0.61 5.87 -10.18
CA HIS A 163 0.34 4.92 -9.11
C HIS A 163 -1.11 4.44 -9.19
N ASN A 164 -2.06 5.37 -9.17
CA ASN A 164 -3.49 5.07 -9.28
C ASN A 164 -3.82 4.19 -10.49
N PHE A 165 -3.15 4.44 -11.63
CA PHE A 165 -3.29 3.59 -12.82
C PHE A 165 -2.83 2.15 -12.57
N ILE A 166 -1.70 1.92 -11.91
CA ILE A 166 -1.21 0.57 -11.63
C ILE A 166 -2.06 -0.12 -10.55
N ASP A 167 -2.64 0.62 -9.61
CA ASP A 167 -3.60 0.06 -8.66
C ASP A 167 -4.83 -0.47 -9.36
N GLY A 168 -5.39 0.34 -10.27
CA GLY A 168 -6.49 -0.08 -11.13
C GLY A 168 -6.12 -1.31 -11.97
N LEU A 169 -4.94 -1.28 -12.60
CA LEU A 169 -4.41 -2.39 -13.39
C LEU A 169 -4.34 -3.69 -12.59
N SER A 170 -3.87 -3.61 -11.36
CA SER A 170 -3.72 -4.74 -10.42
C SER A 170 -5.07 -5.27 -9.96
N ILE A 171 -5.99 -4.38 -9.59
CA ILE A 171 -7.38 -4.72 -9.22
C ILE A 171 -8.06 -5.45 -10.40
N GLY A 172 -7.93 -4.91 -11.61
CA GLY A 172 -8.53 -5.47 -12.82
C GLY A 172 -8.01 -6.86 -13.13
N ALA A 173 -6.69 -7.03 -13.17
CA ALA A 173 -6.06 -8.32 -13.41
C ALA A 173 -6.45 -9.35 -12.33
N ALA A 174 -6.51 -8.94 -11.06
CA ALA A 174 -6.85 -9.84 -9.98
C ALA A 174 -8.32 -10.27 -9.96
N PHE A 175 -9.26 -9.39 -10.32
CA PHE A 175 -10.66 -9.81 -10.48
C PHE A 175 -10.86 -10.74 -11.67
N SER A 176 -10.08 -10.61 -12.75
CA SER A 176 -10.07 -11.59 -13.85
C SER A 176 -9.64 -12.99 -13.39
N GLU A 177 -8.71 -13.08 -12.43
CA GLU A 177 -8.29 -14.34 -11.82
C GLU A 177 -9.34 -14.89 -10.82
N SER A 178 -9.69 -14.13 -9.78
CA SER A 178 -10.71 -14.53 -8.80
C SER A 178 -11.29 -13.34 -8.02
N LEU A 179 -12.52 -13.50 -7.53
CA LEU A 179 -13.17 -12.44 -6.74
C LEU A 179 -12.41 -12.13 -5.44
N LEU A 180 -11.86 -13.16 -4.79
CA LEU A 180 -11.09 -12.98 -3.57
C LEU A 180 -9.76 -12.28 -3.84
N ALA A 181 -9.03 -12.66 -4.90
CA ALA A 181 -7.80 -11.96 -5.25
C ALA A 181 -8.06 -10.46 -5.53
N GLY A 182 -9.09 -10.16 -6.32
CA GLY A 182 -9.51 -8.78 -6.58
C GLY A 182 -9.89 -8.03 -5.30
N ALA A 183 -10.66 -8.66 -4.41
CA ALA A 183 -11.04 -8.08 -3.12
C ALA A 183 -9.82 -7.83 -2.21
N SER A 184 -8.88 -8.77 -2.12
CA SER A 184 -7.63 -8.63 -1.35
C SER A 184 -6.81 -7.44 -1.82
N ILE A 185 -6.57 -7.32 -3.13
CA ILE A 185 -5.82 -6.19 -3.68
C ILE A 185 -6.58 -4.88 -3.47
N SER A 186 -7.89 -4.86 -3.68
CA SER A 186 -8.70 -3.67 -3.45
C SER A 186 -8.60 -3.17 -2.00
N VAL A 187 -8.64 -4.09 -1.03
CA VAL A 187 -8.47 -3.74 0.39
C VAL A 187 -7.06 -3.20 0.66
N ALA A 188 -6.02 -3.78 0.05
CA ALA A 188 -4.66 -3.27 0.16
C ALA A 188 -4.55 -1.83 -0.34
N VAL A 189 -5.07 -1.57 -1.54
CA VAL A 189 -5.09 -0.25 -2.19
C VAL A 189 -5.86 0.76 -1.34
N VAL A 190 -7.05 0.41 -0.83
CA VAL A 190 -7.80 1.32 0.07
C VAL A 190 -6.98 1.72 1.31
N CYS A 191 -6.21 0.80 1.88
CA CYS A 191 -5.44 1.05 3.09
C CYS A 191 -4.25 2.00 2.86
N GLU A 192 -3.69 2.03 1.65
CA GLU A 192 -2.57 2.93 1.29
C GLU A 192 -3.02 4.25 0.66
N GLU A 193 -4.10 4.25 -0.11
CA GLU A 193 -4.58 5.44 -0.81
C GLU A 193 -5.06 6.50 0.17
N PHE A 194 -5.69 6.09 1.27
CA PHE A 194 -6.17 7.03 2.28
C PHE A 194 -5.06 7.91 2.90
N PRO A 195 -3.95 7.35 3.44
CA PRO A 195 -2.85 8.16 3.93
C PRO A 195 -2.08 8.87 2.80
N HIS A 196 -1.85 8.21 1.66
CA HIS A 196 -1.09 8.78 0.54
C HIS A 196 -1.73 10.08 0.01
N GLU A 197 -3.03 10.03 -0.27
CA GLU A 197 -3.79 11.17 -0.82
C GLU A 197 -3.88 12.36 0.15
N LEU A 198 -3.84 12.08 1.46
CA LEU A 198 -3.81 13.11 2.50
C LEU A 198 -2.44 13.80 2.57
N GLY A 199 -1.35 13.05 2.35
CA GLY A 199 0.01 13.57 2.20
C GLY A 199 0.15 14.45 0.96
N ASP A 200 -0.27 13.94 -0.19
CA ASP A 200 -0.24 14.67 -1.46
C ASP A 200 -1.04 15.97 -1.39
N PHE A 201 -2.22 15.93 -0.79
CA PHE A 201 -3.01 17.14 -0.56
C PHE A 201 -2.26 18.19 0.26
N ALA A 202 -1.54 17.80 1.32
CA ALA A 202 -0.74 18.72 2.12
C ALA A 202 0.42 19.32 1.33
N VAL A 203 1.08 18.54 0.47
CA VAL A 203 2.15 19.00 -0.42
C VAL A 203 1.62 19.98 -1.46
N LEU A 204 0.48 19.69 -2.10
CA LEU A 204 -0.13 20.57 -3.11
C LEU A 204 -0.56 21.92 -2.52
N LEU A 205 -1.12 21.92 -1.31
CA LEU A 205 -1.43 23.16 -0.59
C LEU A 205 -0.17 23.95 -0.24
N SER A 206 0.88 23.26 0.22
CA SER A 206 2.19 23.87 0.52
C SER A 206 2.86 24.41 -0.74
N ALA A 207 2.54 23.83 -1.91
CA ALA A 207 2.94 24.32 -3.21
C ALA A 207 2.10 25.50 -3.73
N GLY A 208 1.19 26.05 -2.91
CA GLY A 208 0.43 27.25 -3.24
C GLY A 208 -0.81 26.98 -4.11
N MET A 209 -1.22 25.73 -4.29
CA MET A 209 -2.51 25.42 -4.90
C MET A 209 -3.64 25.74 -3.92
N SER A 210 -4.76 26.26 -4.44
CA SER A 210 -5.96 26.39 -3.61
C SER A 210 -6.54 25.01 -3.29
N THR A 211 -7.25 24.90 -2.16
CA THR A 211 -7.94 23.66 -1.76
C THR A 211 -8.79 23.06 -2.87
N ARG A 212 -9.50 23.89 -3.65
CA ARG A 212 -10.33 23.42 -4.76
C ARG A 212 -9.49 22.83 -5.90
N GLN A 213 -8.32 23.40 -6.17
CA GLN A 213 -7.40 22.88 -7.17
C GLN A 213 -6.81 21.55 -6.71
N ALA A 214 -6.27 21.47 -5.48
CA ALA A 214 -5.69 20.25 -4.96
C ALA A 214 -6.68 19.08 -4.99
N VAL A 215 -7.92 19.29 -4.49
CA VAL A 215 -8.99 18.28 -4.55
C VAL A 215 -9.31 17.88 -6.00
N ALA A 216 -9.38 18.84 -6.93
CA ALA A 216 -9.72 18.55 -8.32
C ALA A 216 -8.62 17.75 -9.05
N TYR A 217 -7.35 18.03 -8.77
CA TYR A 217 -6.23 17.32 -9.39
C TYR A 217 -6.04 15.92 -8.79
N ASN A 218 -6.21 15.74 -7.48
CA ASN A 218 -6.24 14.41 -6.85
C ASN A 218 -7.41 13.57 -7.41
N PHE A 219 -8.60 14.17 -7.54
CA PHE A 219 -9.71 13.48 -8.19
C PHE A 219 -9.40 13.07 -9.63
N LEU A 220 -8.77 13.95 -10.41
CA LEU A 220 -8.38 13.65 -11.79
C LEU A 220 -7.34 12.52 -11.86
N SER A 221 -6.42 12.49 -10.89
CA SER A 221 -5.46 11.40 -10.70
C SER A 221 -6.17 10.08 -10.37
N ALA A 222 -7.10 10.06 -9.42
CA ALA A 222 -7.88 8.88 -9.07
C ALA A 222 -8.69 8.29 -10.26
N LEU A 223 -9.06 9.11 -11.26
CA LEU A 223 -9.72 8.62 -12.47
C LEU A 223 -8.82 7.72 -13.34
N THR A 224 -7.50 7.84 -13.23
CA THR A 224 -6.57 6.93 -13.93
C THR A 224 -6.70 5.50 -13.42
N CYS A 225 -7.15 5.30 -12.18
CA CYS A 225 -7.44 3.98 -11.62
C CYS A 225 -8.54 3.25 -12.40
N PHE A 226 -9.57 3.94 -12.86
CA PHE A 226 -10.59 3.35 -13.74
C PHE A 226 -10.03 2.94 -15.11
N LEU A 227 -9.08 3.71 -15.65
CA LEU A 227 -8.40 3.36 -16.90
C LEU A 227 -7.52 2.13 -16.69
N GLY A 228 -6.77 2.11 -15.58
CA GLY A 228 -5.98 0.96 -15.14
C GLY A 228 -6.83 -0.30 -15.04
N LEU A 229 -7.97 -0.23 -14.36
CA LEU A 229 -8.93 -1.33 -14.23
C LEU A 229 -9.34 -1.89 -15.59
N GLY A 230 -9.74 -1.03 -16.51
CA GLY A 230 -10.15 -1.46 -17.85
C GLY A 230 -9.02 -2.18 -18.57
N VAL A 231 -7.79 -1.64 -18.54
CA VAL A 231 -6.62 -2.31 -19.12
C VAL A 231 -6.31 -3.63 -18.39
N GLY A 232 -6.42 -3.66 -17.07
CA GLY A 232 -6.12 -4.82 -16.23
C GLY A 232 -7.03 -6.00 -16.52
N ILE A 233 -8.34 -5.74 -16.66
CA ILE A 233 -9.32 -6.77 -17.04
C ILE A 233 -9.03 -7.27 -18.47
N LEU A 234 -8.88 -6.36 -19.43
CA LEU A 234 -8.66 -6.71 -20.83
C LEU A 234 -7.36 -7.49 -21.04
N VAL A 235 -6.29 -7.11 -20.35
CA VAL A 235 -4.99 -7.78 -20.45
C VAL A 235 -4.98 -9.06 -19.63
N GLY A 236 -5.64 -9.07 -18.47
CA GLY A 236 -5.77 -10.25 -17.61
C GLY A 236 -6.49 -11.41 -18.29
N ASP A 237 -7.46 -11.13 -19.15
CA ASP A 237 -8.18 -12.15 -19.93
C ASP A 237 -7.31 -12.83 -21.01
N PHE A 238 -6.14 -12.27 -21.37
CA PHE A 238 -5.18 -12.95 -22.25
C PHE A 238 -4.40 -14.03 -21.50
N THR A 239 -4.15 -15.16 -22.17
CA THR A 239 -3.60 -16.40 -21.59
C THR A 239 -2.26 -16.29 -20.83
N GLN A 240 -1.57 -15.14 -20.87
CA GLN A 240 -0.33 -14.87 -20.14
C GLN A 240 -0.22 -13.42 -19.63
N GLY A 241 -1.28 -12.61 -19.67
CA GLY A 241 -1.19 -11.17 -19.36
C GLY A 241 -1.11 -10.87 -17.86
N ALA A 242 -1.95 -11.53 -17.05
CA ALA A 242 -2.07 -11.24 -15.62
C ALA A 242 -0.76 -11.41 -14.81
N PRO A 243 0.03 -12.49 -14.98
CA PRO A 243 1.27 -12.66 -14.22
C PRO A 243 2.29 -11.52 -14.40
N HIS A 244 2.36 -10.93 -15.60
CA HIS A 244 3.25 -9.80 -15.89
C HIS A 244 2.77 -8.52 -15.23
N ILE A 245 1.44 -8.31 -15.17
CA ILE A 245 0.84 -7.21 -14.42
C ILE A 245 1.16 -7.36 -12.94
N PHE A 246 0.99 -8.55 -12.36
CA PHE A 246 1.29 -8.78 -10.96
C PHE A 246 2.78 -8.61 -10.64
N ALA A 247 3.69 -8.99 -11.54
CA ALA A 247 5.12 -8.76 -11.37
C ALA A 247 5.45 -7.25 -11.36
N LEU A 248 4.87 -6.50 -12.29
CA LEU A 248 5.03 -5.04 -12.37
C LEU A 248 4.48 -4.37 -11.10
N ALA A 249 3.26 -4.73 -10.70
CA ALA A 249 2.60 -4.21 -9.52
C ALA A 249 3.36 -4.55 -8.23
N ALA A 250 3.87 -5.78 -8.09
CA ALA A 250 4.67 -6.18 -6.94
C ALA A 250 5.92 -5.31 -6.78
N GLY A 251 6.62 -5.04 -7.88
CA GLY A 251 7.79 -4.16 -7.87
C GLY A 251 7.44 -2.74 -7.44
N MET A 252 6.32 -2.20 -7.94
CA MET A 252 5.82 -0.88 -7.55
C MET A 252 5.41 -0.84 -6.07
N PHE A 253 4.64 -1.81 -5.60
CA PHE A 253 4.14 -1.87 -4.21
C PHE A 253 5.29 -2.00 -3.21
N LEU A 254 6.34 -2.75 -3.56
CA LEU A 254 7.59 -2.78 -2.79
C LEU A 254 8.30 -1.41 -2.78
N TYR A 255 8.36 -0.72 -3.91
CA TYR A 255 8.98 0.60 -3.98
C TYR A 255 8.21 1.63 -3.13
N ILE A 256 6.89 1.71 -3.30
CA ILE A 256 6.04 2.65 -2.55
C ILE A 256 6.12 2.37 -1.05
N SER A 257 5.98 1.11 -0.63
CA SER A 257 6.05 0.77 0.80
C SER A 257 7.40 1.09 1.43
N LEU A 258 8.50 0.71 0.77
CA LEU A 258 9.84 0.80 1.38
C LEU A 258 10.50 2.16 1.21
N VAL A 259 10.20 2.90 0.14
CA VAL A 259 10.84 4.18 -0.16
C VAL A 259 9.93 5.34 0.22
N ALA A 260 8.69 5.35 -0.26
CA ALA A 260 7.77 6.47 -0.03
C ALA A 260 7.16 6.43 1.37
N MET A 261 6.32 5.42 1.66
CA MET A 261 5.59 5.33 2.93
C MET A 261 6.52 5.13 4.12
N MET A 262 7.58 4.33 3.98
CA MET A 262 8.61 4.22 5.01
C MET A 262 9.33 5.54 5.27
N GLY A 263 9.48 6.38 4.23
CA GLY A 263 10.03 7.73 4.33
C GLY A 263 9.15 8.60 5.21
N GLU A 264 7.84 8.62 4.97
CA GLU A 264 6.86 9.37 5.77
C GLU A 264 6.87 8.94 7.25
N LEU A 265 6.93 7.63 7.52
CA LEU A 265 7.05 7.12 8.89
C LEU A 265 8.29 7.69 9.61
N ASN A 266 9.39 7.88 8.87
CA ASN A 266 10.64 8.39 9.41
C ASN A 266 10.54 9.89 9.71
N GLU A 267 9.96 10.67 8.79
CA GLU A 267 9.76 12.11 8.97
C GLU A 267 8.85 12.39 10.17
N ALA A 268 7.75 11.64 10.30
CA ALA A 268 6.85 11.71 11.44
C ALA A 268 7.56 11.38 12.78
N LEU A 269 8.43 10.36 12.77
CA LEU A 269 9.20 9.97 13.95
C LEU A 269 10.26 11.01 14.31
N GLU A 270 10.92 11.61 13.33
CA GLU A 270 11.89 12.70 13.52
C GLU A 270 11.22 13.95 14.10
N ALA A 271 10.05 14.33 13.58
CA ALA A 271 9.24 15.41 14.13
C ALA A 271 8.84 15.15 15.59
N ALA A 272 8.51 13.89 15.93
CA ALA A 272 8.22 13.48 17.30
C ALA A 272 9.46 13.50 18.22
N SER A 273 10.64 13.18 17.70
CA SER A 273 11.91 13.32 18.44
C SER A 273 12.14 14.76 18.88
N GLY A 274 11.87 15.75 18.04
CA GLY A 274 11.95 17.16 18.46
C GLY A 274 11.20 17.48 19.77
N GLN A 275 10.12 16.76 20.07
CA GLN A 275 9.24 16.99 21.21
C GLN A 275 9.61 16.18 22.48
N GLY A 276 10.40 15.11 22.35
CA GLY A 276 10.87 14.32 23.50
C GLY A 276 10.80 12.81 23.29
N LEU A 277 11.60 12.05 24.05
CA LEU A 277 11.74 10.60 23.90
C LEU A 277 10.41 9.84 24.04
N LEU A 278 9.56 10.24 24.99
CA LEU A 278 8.26 9.58 25.20
C LEU A 278 7.35 9.73 23.97
N GLN A 279 7.38 10.90 23.32
CA GLN A 279 6.59 11.16 22.13
C GLN A 279 7.09 10.36 20.93
N SER A 280 8.42 10.25 20.75
CA SER A 280 9.00 9.40 19.71
C SER A 280 8.63 7.93 19.91
N VAL A 281 8.73 7.42 21.14
CA VAL A 281 8.34 6.04 21.45
C VAL A 281 6.85 5.84 21.19
N ARG A 282 5.99 6.81 21.54
CA ARG A 282 4.56 6.74 21.26
C ARG A 282 4.28 6.65 19.77
N VAL A 283 4.87 7.53 18.95
CA VAL A 283 4.70 7.52 17.50
C VAL A 283 5.18 6.21 16.90
N PHE A 284 6.37 5.76 17.28
CA PHE A 284 6.91 4.48 16.82
C PHE A 284 5.99 3.30 17.14
N LEU A 285 5.41 3.24 18.35
CA LEU A 285 4.46 2.19 18.71
C LEU A 285 3.17 2.25 17.89
N LEU A 286 2.61 3.44 17.65
CA LEU A 286 1.41 3.61 16.83
C LEU A 286 1.64 3.16 15.38
N GLN A 287 2.77 3.54 14.79
CA GLN A 287 3.16 3.12 13.45
C GLN A 287 3.32 1.59 13.35
N ASN A 288 3.96 0.97 14.35
CA ASN A 288 4.10 -0.49 14.37
C ASN A 288 2.77 -1.23 14.54
N VAL A 289 1.82 -0.67 15.28
CA VAL A 289 0.45 -1.21 15.32
C VAL A 289 -0.15 -1.23 13.92
N GLY A 290 -0.03 -0.13 13.18
CA GLY A 290 -0.46 -0.06 11.77
C GLY A 290 0.18 -1.15 10.90
N ILE A 291 1.52 -1.22 10.91
CA ILE A 291 2.28 -2.19 10.09
C ILE A 291 1.83 -3.62 10.39
N ILE A 292 1.76 -3.99 11.66
CA ILE A 292 1.37 -5.35 12.08
C ILE A 292 -0.07 -5.65 11.66
N VAL A 293 -0.99 -4.69 11.84
CA VAL A 293 -2.39 -4.87 11.42
C VAL A 293 -2.49 -5.06 9.92
N GLY A 294 -1.78 -4.26 9.12
CA GLY A 294 -1.77 -4.38 7.65
C GLY A 294 -1.24 -5.73 7.21
N VAL A 295 -0.07 -6.12 7.71
CA VAL A 295 0.55 -7.42 7.37
C VAL A 295 -0.33 -8.58 7.80
N ALA A 296 -0.89 -8.52 9.01
CA ALA A 296 -1.78 -9.56 9.52
C ALA A 296 -3.05 -9.67 8.67
N LEU A 297 -3.66 -8.54 8.30
CA LEU A 297 -4.85 -8.51 7.45
C LEU A 297 -4.56 -9.24 6.12
N LEU A 298 -3.50 -8.86 5.42
CA LEU A 298 -3.17 -9.41 4.12
C LEU A 298 -2.69 -10.87 4.22
N PHE A 299 -1.92 -11.23 5.25
CA PHE A 299 -1.54 -12.62 5.50
C PHE A 299 -2.77 -13.51 5.75
N LEU A 300 -3.73 -13.04 6.54
CA LEU A 300 -4.96 -13.79 6.84
C LEU A 300 -5.83 -13.95 5.59
N MET A 301 -5.94 -12.91 4.76
CA MET A 301 -6.65 -12.99 3.47
C MET A 301 -5.99 -14.02 2.53
N ALA A 302 -4.65 -14.03 2.44
CA ALA A 302 -3.93 -15.03 1.65
C ALA A 302 -4.09 -16.45 2.21
N LYS A 303 -3.97 -16.61 3.54
CA LYS A 303 -4.06 -17.91 4.22
C LYS A 303 -5.44 -18.56 4.11
N TYR A 304 -6.49 -17.76 4.26
CA TYR A 304 -7.87 -18.25 4.26
C TYR A 304 -8.57 -18.05 2.92
N SER A 305 -7.81 -17.77 1.86
CA SER A 305 -8.30 -17.63 0.48
C SER A 305 -9.19 -18.79 0.04
N GLU A 306 -8.84 -20.02 0.39
CA GLU A 306 -9.61 -21.24 0.05
C GLU A 306 -10.91 -21.44 0.86
N LYS A 307 -11.10 -20.69 1.95
CA LYS A 307 -12.28 -20.81 2.82
C LYS A 307 -13.29 -19.69 2.65
N ILE A 308 -12.92 -18.65 1.89
CA ILE A 308 -13.77 -17.49 1.66
C ILE A 308 -14.38 -17.67 0.26
N ASP A 309 -15.44 -18.46 0.20
CA ASP A 309 -16.21 -18.67 -1.03
C ASP A 309 -17.13 -17.47 -1.25
N PHE A 310 -16.79 -16.63 -2.23
CA PHE A 310 -17.68 -15.59 -2.74
C PHE A 310 -18.72 -16.13 -3.74
N GLU A 311 -18.73 -17.43 -4.02
CA GLU A 311 -19.77 -18.10 -4.81
C GLU A 311 -20.78 -18.79 -3.89
N PRO A 312 -21.96 -18.21 -3.64
CA PRO A 312 -23.05 -18.95 -3.02
C PRO A 312 -23.58 -20.00 -4.01
N GLY A 313 -23.05 -21.23 -3.95
CA GLY A 313 -23.67 -22.39 -4.60
C GLY A 313 -22.79 -23.32 -5.43
N ALA A 314 -21.46 -23.31 -5.32
CA ALA A 314 -20.66 -24.39 -5.89
C ALA A 314 -20.97 -25.70 -5.14
N MET A 315 -21.67 -26.64 -5.80
CA MET A 315 -21.89 -27.96 -5.23
C MET A 315 -20.55 -28.61 -4.87
N PRO A 316 -20.48 -29.37 -3.77
CA PRO A 316 -19.26 -30.06 -3.37
C PRO A 316 -18.75 -30.96 -4.50
N PRO A 317 -17.43 -31.12 -4.64
CA PRO A 317 -16.83 -31.93 -5.70
C PRO A 317 -17.30 -33.39 -5.54
N GLY A 318 -18.21 -33.81 -6.43
CA GLY A 318 -18.78 -35.16 -6.39
C GLY A 318 -20.19 -35.28 -6.99
N VAL A 319 -20.94 -34.19 -7.14
CA VAL A 319 -22.28 -34.27 -7.75
C VAL A 319 -22.20 -33.99 -9.25
N ARG A 320 -22.02 -35.04 -10.05
CA ARG A 320 -22.31 -35.00 -11.48
C ARG A 320 -23.83 -35.06 -11.66
N ILE A 321 -24.45 -33.95 -12.07
CA ILE A 321 -25.79 -34.02 -12.66
C ILE A 321 -25.63 -34.69 -14.02
N THR A 322 -25.94 -35.99 -14.09
CA THR A 322 -26.25 -36.64 -15.36
C THR A 322 -27.46 -35.93 -15.95
N ALA A 323 -27.24 -35.14 -17.01
CA ALA A 323 -28.32 -34.64 -17.85
C ALA A 323 -29.06 -35.85 -18.43
N ALA A 324 -30.16 -36.25 -17.78
CA ALA A 324 -31.11 -37.16 -18.37
C ALA A 324 -31.71 -36.44 -19.58
N SER A 325 -31.37 -36.96 -20.75
CA SER A 325 -31.97 -36.66 -22.05
C SER A 325 -33.47 -36.37 -21.91
N MET A 326 -33.87 -35.12 -22.17
CA MET A 326 -35.25 -34.82 -22.54
C MET A 326 -35.48 -35.48 -23.90
N GLY A 327 -36.33 -36.50 -23.90
CA GLY A 327 -36.75 -37.21 -25.09
C GLY A 327 -37.47 -36.27 -26.06
N ALA A 328 -36.86 -36.06 -27.23
CA ALA A 328 -37.59 -35.82 -28.45
C ALA A 328 -37.90 -37.20 -29.05
N GLY A 329 -39.16 -37.63 -28.93
CA GLY A 329 -39.64 -38.82 -29.62
C GLY A 329 -39.72 -38.56 -31.12
N THR A 330 -39.19 -39.49 -31.93
CA THR A 330 -39.82 -40.05 -33.15
C THR A 330 -38.90 -41.13 -33.74
N HIS A 331 -39.46 -42.34 -33.93
CA HIS A 331 -39.11 -43.43 -34.88
C HIS A 331 -37.62 -43.80 -35.07
N SER A 332 -37.17 -45.03 -34.81
CA SER A 332 -37.43 -46.25 -35.59
C SER A 332 -36.57 -47.38 -34.97
N GLY A 333 -37.05 -48.62 -35.04
CA GLY A 333 -36.59 -49.73 -34.19
C GLY A 333 -35.17 -50.26 -34.44
N ASP A 334 -34.62 -50.94 -33.44
CA ASP A 334 -34.36 -52.38 -33.54
C ASP A 334 -34.12 -52.99 -32.15
N SER A 335 -34.45 -54.28 -32.03
CA SER A 335 -34.39 -55.05 -30.80
C SER A 335 -33.00 -55.63 -30.54
N ARG A 336 -32.51 -55.54 -29.29
CA ARG A 336 -31.87 -56.61 -28.47
C ARG A 336 -30.72 -56.10 -27.59
N ALA A 337 -30.86 -56.39 -26.28
CA ALA A 337 -29.82 -56.91 -25.36
C ALA A 337 -28.64 -55.97 -24.98
N VAL A 338 -28.06 -55.94 -23.79
CA VAL A 338 -28.14 -56.72 -22.53
C VAL A 338 -27.24 -56.01 -21.50
N PHE A 339 -27.66 -56.05 -20.22
CA PHE A 339 -26.96 -55.93 -18.93
C PHE A 339 -25.45 -55.61 -18.80
N GLY A 340 -25.18 -54.85 -17.72
CA GLY A 340 -24.03 -55.04 -16.80
C GLY A 340 -23.07 -53.85 -16.78
N ALA A 341 -22.48 -53.41 -15.67
CA ALA A 341 -22.55 -53.76 -14.26
C ALA A 341 -21.82 -52.65 -13.49
N VAL A 342 -22.22 -52.47 -12.23
CA VAL A 342 -21.54 -51.67 -11.21
C VAL A 342 -20.16 -52.28 -10.90
N GLY A 343 -19.14 -51.45 -10.66
CA GLY A 343 -17.85 -51.91 -10.15
C GLY A 343 -16.93 -50.77 -9.71
N LEU A 344 -16.87 -50.58 -8.39
CA LEU A 344 -15.83 -49.99 -7.52
C LEU A 344 -15.27 -48.58 -7.84
#